data_AF-A0A951ZHR0-F1
#
_entry.id   AF-A0A951ZHR0-F1
#
_cell.length_a   1.000
_cell.length_b   1.000
_cell.length_c   1.000
_cell.angle_alpha   90.00
_cell.angle_beta   90.00
_cell.angle_gamma   90.00
#
_symmetry.space_group_name_H-M   'P 1'
#
loop_
_entity.id
_entity.type
_entity.pdbx_description
1 polymer ?
#
loop_
_entity_poly.entity_id
_entity_poly.type
_entity_poly.pdbx_seq_one_letter_code
_entity_poly.pdbx_strand_id
1 'polypeptide(L)'
;MVLFIANACSSSAPQEPRPSVAADTVKTALTDLGARTYRGFQGGLYPGGSNEVPAAHAALGATFARNVRPLNASGQPDVNGKIVMLSVGMSNATHEFCGGAPTSCQSFSFVGQALADPSFNRARVVLVDGAQGGKVVPDWDEPTDATYATVRDQRLTLLGVTEAQVQVVWLKQATPGPKVSLPAADADAYTIAAGLGTLVRTLKTRYPNLQLVFLSSRIYGGYAASGTLNPEPFAYESGFAVKWLVEAQVRQGTSGPPDPRAGDLRPGIAAPWLAWGPYLWANGTTPRSDGLTWVASDFASDNTHPNTGARQKVGAMLLAFMKTSPFARCWFLSGGVC
;
A
#
# COMPACT_ATOMS: atom_id res chain seq x y z
N MET A 1 75.34 10.67 11.68
CA MET A 1 74.73 11.68 12.56
C MET A 1 73.70 12.45 11.74
N VAL A 2 72.43 12.25 12.10
CA VAL A 2 71.19 12.97 11.75
C VAL A 2 70.71 13.00 10.29
N LEU A 3 69.67 12.20 10.07
CA LEU A 3 68.71 12.16 8.97
C LEU A 3 67.66 13.28 9.17
N PHE A 4 67.43 14.15 8.19
CA PHE A 4 66.35 15.16 8.23
C PHE A 4 65.10 14.65 7.49
N ILE A 5 64.00 14.51 8.24
CA ILE A 5 62.67 14.15 7.77
C ILE A 5 61.96 15.44 7.34
N ALA A 6 61.48 15.51 6.10
CA ALA A 6 60.59 16.57 5.63
C ALA A 6 59.14 16.23 6.02
N ASN A 7 58.57 17.03 6.92
CA ASN A 7 57.18 16.94 7.35
C ASN A 7 56.30 17.73 6.36
N ALA A 8 55.41 17.06 5.63
CA ALA A 8 54.40 17.72 4.80
C ALA A 8 53.17 18.03 5.66
N CYS A 9 52.95 19.31 5.97
CA CYS A 9 51.71 19.79 6.57
C CYS A 9 50.62 19.94 5.49
N SER A 10 49.63 19.06 5.53
CA SER A 10 48.40 19.17 4.72
C SER A 10 47.45 20.17 5.39
N SER A 11 47.30 21.37 4.83
CA SER A 11 46.25 22.31 5.25
C SER A 11 44.91 21.90 4.63
N SER A 12 44.00 21.34 5.43
CA SER A 12 42.60 21.14 5.04
C SER A 12 41.87 22.48 5.06
N ALA A 13 41.30 22.87 3.93
CA ALA A 13 40.39 24.01 3.87
C ALA A 13 39.14 23.74 4.74
N PRO A 14 38.58 24.74 5.43
CA PRO A 14 37.34 24.57 6.18
C PRO A 14 36.21 24.20 5.21
N GLN A 15 35.64 23.02 5.38
CA GLN A 15 34.44 22.62 4.66
C GLN A 15 33.26 23.42 5.21
N GLU A 16 32.62 24.24 4.37
CA GLU A 16 31.41 24.95 4.76
C GLU A 16 30.36 23.97 5.30
N PRO A 17 29.69 24.30 6.42
CA PRO A 17 28.66 23.43 6.97
C PRO A 17 27.53 23.29 5.96
N ARG A 18 27.30 22.05 5.49
CA ARG A 18 26.08 21.73 4.72
C ARG A 18 24.87 22.16 5.58
N PRO A 19 23.90 22.90 5.01
CA PRO A 19 22.72 23.28 5.77
C PRO A 19 22.04 22.02 6.30
N SER A 20 21.90 21.95 7.63
CA SER A 20 21.15 20.88 8.29
C SER A 20 19.72 20.95 7.77
N VAL A 21 19.30 19.96 7.00
CA VAL A 21 17.88 19.81 6.65
C VAL A 21 17.16 19.61 7.97
N ALA A 22 16.40 20.62 8.40
CA ALA A 22 15.68 20.60 9.67
C ALA A 22 14.86 19.30 9.74
N ALA A 23 15.12 18.48 10.75
CA ALA A 23 14.37 17.25 10.95
C ALA A 23 12.91 17.61 11.20
N ASP A 24 12.02 17.23 10.29
CA ASP A 24 10.58 17.33 10.55
C ASP A 24 10.25 16.42 11.74
N THR A 25 9.84 17.01 12.86
CA THR A 25 9.31 16.32 14.03
C THR A 25 7.77 16.33 14.07
N VAL A 26 7.14 17.03 13.13
CA VAL A 26 5.71 17.38 13.07
C VAL A 26 4.87 16.32 12.33
N LYS A 27 5.50 15.27 11.76
CA LYS A 27 4.82 14.23 10.95
C LYS A 27 4.00 14.89 9.83
N THR A 28 4.65 15.53 8.86
CA THR A 28 3.95 16.02 7.66
C THR A 28 3.58 14.85 6.76
N ALA A 29 2.36 14.81 6.22
CA ALA A 29 1.92 13.77 5.29
C ALA A 29 2.93 13.60 4.13
N LEU A 30 3.23 12.36 3.70
CA LEU A 30 4.29 12.12 2.70
C LEU A 30 4.11 12.97 1.43
N THR A 31 2.88 13.13 0.96
CA THR A 31 2.56 13.94 -0.23
C THR A 31 2.92 15.41 -0.08
N ASP A 32 2.88 15.93 1.15
CA ASP A 32 3.13 17.34 1.48
C ASP A 32 4.57 17.54 1.99
N LEU A 33 5.17 16.48 2.52
CA LEU A 33 6.57 16.44 2.91
C LEU A 33 7.45 16.58 1.65
N GLY A 34 7.08 15.89 0.57
CA GLY A 34 7.73 16.00 -0.74
C GLY A 34 9.24 15.74 -0.66
N ALA A 35 10.05 16.65 -1.17
CA ALA A 35 11.51 16.52 -1.15
C ALA A 35 12.17 16.70 0.23
N ARG A 36 11.42 17.18 1.25
CA ARG A 36 11.91 17.31 2.64
C ARG A 36 12.00 15.95 3.33
N THR A 37 12.55 15.92 4.54
CA THR A 37 12.80 14.68 5.27
C THR A 37 12.13 14.63 6.65
N TYR A 38 11.63 13.44 7.01
CA TYR A 38 11.26 13.07 8.37
C TYR A 38 12.36 12.16 8.92
N ARG A 39 13.07 12.61 9.96
CA ARG A 39 14.18 11.85 10.57
C ARG A 39 15.22 11.34 9.55
N GLY A 40 15.50 12.14 8.52
CA GLY A 40 16.44 11.80 7.44
C GLY A 40 15.83 11.04 6.26
N PHE A 41 14.57 10.61 6.32
CA PHE A 41 13.88 9.92 5.22
C PHE A 41 13.06 10.89 4.38
N GLN A 42 13.32 10.93 3.07
CA GLN A 42 12.62 11.79 2.12
C GLN A 42 11.12 11.43 2.02
N GLY A 43 10.27 12.45 1.91
CA GLY A 43 8.84 12.29 1.64
C GLY A 43 8.52 11.95 0.18
N GLY A 44 7.31 12.31 -0.25
CA GLY A 44 6.72 11.94 -1.53
C GLY A 44 6.32 10.47 -1.59
N LEU A 45 5.40 10.12 -2.48
CA LEU A 45 5.01 8.72 -2.70
C LEU A 45 6.06 7.92 -3.51
N TYR A 46 6.84 8.60 -4.34
CA TYR A 46 7.80 8.03 -5.29
C TYR A 46 9.21 8.64 -5.12
N PRO A 47 10.25 8.11 -5.80
CA PRO A 47 11.61 8.62 -5.68
C PRO A 47 11.73 10.12 -5.98
N GLY A 48 12.67 10.79 -5.31
CA GLY A 48 12.94 12.21 -5.50
C GLY A 48 11.92 13.13 -4.83
N GLY A 49 11.11 12.63 -3.88
CA GLY A 49 10.09 13.43 -3.21
C GLY A 49 8.85 13.70 -4.07
N SER A 50 8.68 12.95 -5.16
CA SER A 50 7.56 13.10 -6.09
C SER A 50 6.31 12.36 -5.61
N ASN A 51 5.14 12.83 -6.04
CA ASN A 51 3.87 12.10 -5.91
C ASN A 51 3.43 11.46 -7.23
N GLU A 52 4.22 11.63 -8.30
CA GLU A 52 3.97 11.07 -9.62
C GLU A 52 4.72 9.76 -9.83
N VAL A 53 4.07 8.82 -10.51
CA VAL A 53 4.67 7.53 -10.86
C VAL A 53 5.80 7.74 -11.87
N PRO A 54 7.03 7.23 -11.63
CA PRO A 54 8.13 7.36 -12.57
C PRO A 54 7.77 6.77 -13.94
N ALA A 55 8.13 7.47 -15.02
CA ALA A 55 7.67 7.18 -16.38
C ALA A 55 7.90 5.72 -16.82
N ALA A 56 9.08 5.15 -16.55
CA ALA A 56 9.39 3.76 -16.87
C ALA A 56 8.50 2.78 -16.08
N HIS A 57 8.25 3.06 -14.80
CA HIS A 57 7.36 2.26 -13.97
C HIS A 57 5.89 2.38 -14.40
N ALA A 58 5.47 3.57 -14.82
CA ALA A 58 4.14 3.83 -15.37
C ALA A 58 3.92 3.08 -16.71
N ALA A 59 4.91 3.05 -17.60
CA ALA A 59 4.85 2.31 -18.86
C ALA A 59 4.71 0.80 -18.62
N LEU A 60 5.45 0.25 -17.63
CA LEU A 60 5.27 -1.13 -17.19
C LEU A 60 3.86 -1.34 -16.63
N GLY A 61 3.39 -0.47 -15.72
CA GLY A 61 2.07 -0.54 -15.13
C GLY A 61 0.93 -0.52 -16.15
N ALA A 62 1.06 0.30 -17.21
CA ALA A 62 0.11 0.31 -18.31
C ALA A 62 0.03 -1.04 -19.05
N THR A 63 1.14 -1.78 -19.14
CA THR A 63 1.16 -3.13 -19.73
C THR A 63 0.44 -4.13 -18.83
N PHE A 64 0.69 -4.11 -17.52
CA PHE A 64 -0.04 -4.96 -16.56
C PHE A 64 -1.54 -4.61 -16.51
N ALA A 65 -1.90 -3.33 -16.58
CA ALA A 65 -3.29 -2.88 -16.61
C ALA A 65 -4.03 -3.37 -17.86
N ARG A 66 -3.39 -3.38 -19.05
CA ARG A 66 -3.96 -3.98 -20.26
C ARG A 66 -4.18 -5.49 -20.18
N ASN A 67 -3.44 -6.18 -19.31
CA ASN A 67 -3.61 -7.61 -19.08
C ASN A 67 -4.76 -7.93 -18.12
N VAL A 68 -5.29 -6.94 -17.39
CA VAL A 68 -6.48 -7.12 -16.54
C VAL A 68 -7.70 -7.23 -17.44
N ARG A 69 -8.27 -8.43 -17.53
CA ARG A 69 -9.39 -8.74 -18.44
C ARG A 69 -10.32 -9.80 -17.85
N PRO A 70 -11.57 -9.92 -18.33
CA PRO A 70 -12.46 -10.98 -17.89
C PRO A 70 -11.85 -12.39 -18.07
N LEU A 71 -11.84 -13.18 -16.99
CA LEU A 71 -11.37 -14.57 -16.95
C LEU A 71 -12.51 -15.51 -16.54
N ASN A 72 -12.56 -16.72 -17.09
CA ASN A 72 -13.45 -17.77 -16.60
C ASN A 72 -12.93 -18.40 -15.29
N ALA A 73 -13.68 -19.35 -14.73
CA ALA A 73 -13.33 -20.00 -13.45
C ALA A 73 -11.98 -20.74 -13.47
N SER A 74 -11.49 -21.15 -14.65
CA SER A 74 -10.17 -21.77 -14.84
C SER A 74 -9.05 -20.76 -15.06
N GLY A 75 -9.34 -19.45 -14.96
CA GLY A 75 -8.36 -18.38 -15.17
C GLY A 75 -8.00 -18.13 -16.62
N GLN A 76 -8.77 -18.65 -17.58
CA GLN A 76 -8.56 -18.41 -19.00
C GLN A 76 -9.37 -17.20 -19.47
N PRO A 77 -8.88 -16.42 -20.46
CA PRO A 77 -9.60 -15.29 -21.01
C PRO A 77 -10.98 -15.70 -21.53
N ASP A 78 -12.01 -14.99 -21.08
CA ASP A 78 -13.38 -15.25 -21.49
C ASP A 78 -14.14 -13.93 -21.47
N VAL A 79 -14.69 -13.51 -22.60
CA VAL A 79 -15.49 -12.26 -22.70
C VAL A 79 -16.65 -12.23 -21.71
N ASN A 80 -17.16 -13.40 -21.28
CA ASN A 80 -18.22 -13.54 -20.29
C ASN A 80 -17.72 -13.71 -18.84
N GLY A 81 -16.40 -13.80 -18.67
CA GLY A 81 -15.74 -13.99 -17.39
C GLY A 81 -15.79 -12.79 -16.45
N LYS A 82 -15.00 -12.89 -15.37
CA LYS A 82 -14.90 -11.91 -14.31
C LYS A 82 -13.47 -11.43 -14.10
N ILE A 83 -13.35 -10.20 -13.62
CA ILE A 83 -12.14 -9.60 -13.07
C ILE A 83 -12.34 -9.55 -11.56
N VAL A 84 -11.52 -10.25 -10.79
CA VAL A 84 -11.61 -10.19 -9.33
C VAL A 84 -10.57 -9.22 -8.78
N MET A 85 -11.07 -8.25 -8.00
CA MET A 85 -10.26 -7.38 -7.15
C MET A 85 -10.45 -7.79 -5.69
N LEU A 86 -9.35 -8.09 -5.01
CA LEU A 86 -9.34 -8.64 -3.65
C LEU A 86 -8.74 -7.63 -2.66
N SER A 87 -9.31 -7.47 -1.47
CA SER A 87 -8.61 -6.82 -0.35
C SER A 87 -7.69 -7.83 0.36
N VAL A 88 -6.49 -7.41 0.76
CA VAL A 88 -5.62 -8.21 1.63
C VAL A 88 -5.12 -7.30 2.75
N GLY A 89 -5.22 -7.76 3.99
CA GLY A 89 -4.88 -6.94 5.14
C GLY A 89 -5.51 -7.37 6.45
N MET A 90 -5.30 -6.51 7.45
CA MET A 90 -5.88 -6.62 8.79
C MET A 90 -7.29 -6.01 8.87
N SER A 91 -7.88 -5.98 10.06
CA SER A 91 -9.26 -5.51 10.34
C SER A 91 -9.63 -4.15 9.74
N ASN A 92 -8.72 -3.17 9.74
CA ASN A 92 -9.03 -1.84 9.18
C ASN A 92 -9.24 -1.94 7.66
N ALA A 93 -8.52 -2.84 6.97
CA ALA A 93 -8.75 -3.08 5.55
C ALA A 93 -10.16 -3.64 5.31
N THR A 94 -10.62 -4.62 6.10
CA THR A 94 -12.02 -5.10 6.07
C THR A 94 -13.03 -3.99 6.37
N HIS A 95 -12.75 -3.15 7.37
CA HIS A 95 -13.64 -2.05 7.73
C HIS A 95 -13.77 -1.02 6.59
N GLU A 96 -12.68 -0.67 5.92
CA GLU A 96 -12.67 0.32 4.86
C GLU A 96 -13.17 -0.25 3.52
N PHE A 97 -12.79 -1.49 3.20
CA PHE A 97 -13.19 -2.15 1.97
C PHE A 97 -14.68 -2.53 1.98
N CYS A 98 -15.12 -3.19 3.05
CA CYS A 98 -16.43 -3.84 3.12
C CYS A 98 -17.28 -3.40 4.34
N GLY A 99 -16.81 -2.46 5.15
CA GLY A 99 -17.62 -1.93 6.24
C GLY A 99 -17.63 -2.82 7.49
N GLY A 100 -16.73 -3.80 7.59
CA GLY A 100 -16.59 -4.67 8.75
C GLY A 100 -17.26 -6.04 8.60
N ALA A 101 -17.98 -6.29 7.49
CA ALA A 101 -18.73 -7.51 7.25
C ALA A 101 -18.39 -8.10 5.87
N PRO A 102 -17.34 -8.94 5.75
CA PRO A 102 -16.72 -9.34 4.47
C PRO A 102 -17.65 -9.96 3.41
N THR A 103 -18.85 -10.40 3.78
CA THR A 103 -19.85 -11.02 2.87
C THR A 103 -21.15 -10.22 2.77
N SER A 104 -21.24 -9.07 3.44
CA SER A 104 -22.39 -8.17 3.45
C SER A 104 -21.92 -6.72 3.54
N CYS A 105 -21.22 -6.27 2.50
CA CYS A 105 -20.55 -4.97 2.52
C CYS A 105 -21.52 -3.81 2.73
N GLN A 106 -21.11 -2.85 3.55
CA GLN A 106 -21.93 -1.70 3.93
C GLN A 106 -21.88 -0.59 2.87
N SER A 107 -22.97 0.17 2.69
CA SER A 107 -23.08 1.22 1.66
C SER A 107 -22.02 2.31 1.78
N PHE A 108 -21.52 2.57 2.99
CA PHE A 108 -20.47 3.55 3.25
C PHE A 108 -19.04 3.01 3.00
N SER A 109 -18.84 1.71 2.78
CA SER A 109 -17.51 1.17 2.48
C SER A 109 -17.13 1.38 1.01
N PHE A 110 -15.88 1.07 0.62
CA PHE A 110 -15.48 1.10 -0.79
C PHE A 110 -16.40 0.25 -1.69
N VAL A 111 -16.64 -1.01 -1.31
CA VAL A 111 -17.50 -1.92 -2.09
C VAL A 111 -18.92 -1.36 -2.21
N GLY A 112 -19.50 -0.87 -1.11
CA GLY A 112 -20.83 -0.28 -1.14
C GLY A 112 -20.92 0.94 -2.06
N GLN A 113 -19.94 1.85 -1.98
CA GLN A 113 -19.87 3.03 -2.84
C GLN A 113 -19.66 2.68 -4.31
N ALA A 114 -18.79 1.70 -4.61
CA ALA A 114 -18.55 1.24 -5.97
C ALA A 114 -19.79 0.58 -6.60
N LEU A 115 -20.51 -0.25 -5.84
CA LEU A 115 -21.75 -0.90 -6.32
C LEU A 115 -22.88 0.10 -6.58
N ALA A 116 -22.92 1.21 -5.82
CA ALA A 116 -23.86 2.31 -6.03
C ALA A 116 -23.47 3.22 -7.21
N ASP A 117 -22.21 3.23 -7.64
CA ASP A 117 -21.74 4.08 -8.74
C ASP A 117 -22.21 3.51 -10.10
N PRO A 118 -22.94 4.29 -10.93
CA PRO A 118 -23.43 3.85 -12.23
C PRO A 118 -22.31 3.58 -13.25
N SER A 119 -21.13 4.18 -13.07
CA SER A 119 -19.98 4.00 -13.95
C SER A 119 -19.18 2.73 -13.64
N PHE A 120 -19.37 2.10 -12.47
CA PHE A 120 -18.67 0.87 -12.11
C PHE A 120 -19.06 -0.30 -13.02
N ASN A 121 -18.07 -1.07 -13.48
CA ASN A 121 -18.27 -2.23 -14.34
C ASN A 121 -18.77 -3.46 -13.56
N ARG A 122 -20.00 -3.38 -13.04
CA ARG A 122 -20.65 -4.47 -12.30
C ARG A 122 -20.86 -5.76 -13.11
N ALA A 123 -20.80 -5.69 -14.44
CA ALA A 123 -20.95 -6.85 -15.30
C ALA A 123 -19.70 -7.76 -15.27
N ARG A 124 -18.51 -7.16 -15.12
CA ARG A 124 -17.23 -7.87 -15.21
C ARG A 124 -16.44 -7.88 -13.90
N VAL A 125 -16.48 -6.80 -13.12
CA VAL A 125 -15.65 -6.65 -11.94
C VAL A 125 -16.39 -7.15 -10.70
N VAL A 126 -15.73 -8.04 -9.95
CA VAL A 126 -16.19 -8.54 -8.65
C VAL A 126 -15.21 -8.06 -7.59
N LEU A 127 -15.73 -7.34 -6.59
CA LEU A 127 -14.96 -6.87 -5.45
C LEU A 127 -15.13 -7.86 -4.29
N VAL A 128 -14.02 -8.33 -3.74
CA VAL A 128 -14.00 -9.39 -2.73
C VAL A 128 -13.21 -8.92 -1.52
N ASP A 129 -13.82 -8.96 -0.34
CA ASP A 129 -13.10 -8.66 0.90
C ASP A 129 -12.35 -9.91 1.39
N GLY A 130 -11.05 -9.96 1.14
CA GLY A 130 -10.17 -11.03 1.61
C GLY A 130 -9.48 -10.70 2.93
N ALA A 131 -9.42 -9.43 3.31
CA ALA A 131 -8.83 -8.98 4.56
C ALA A 131 -9.52 -9.65 5.77
N GLN A 132 -8.75 -9.85 6.84
CA GLN A 132 -9.18 -10.60 8.00
C GLN A 132 -8.74 -9.91 9.29
N GLY A 133 -9.65 -9.86 10.26
CA GLY A 133 -9.38 -9.25 11.57
C GLY A 133 -8.20 -9.91 12.27
N GLY A 134 -7.26 -9.08 12.75
CA GLY A 134 -6.06 -9.56 13.45
C GLY A 134 -4.99 -10.20 12.55
N LYS A 135 -5.20 -10.29 11.23
CA LYS A 135 -4.27 -10.97 10.32
C LYS A 135 -3.24 -10.03 9.72
N VAL A 136 -2.01 -10.16 10.18
CA VAL A 136 -0.86 -9.33 9.79
C VAL A 136 0.08 -10.09 8.89
N VAL A 137 1.21 -9.49 8.47
CA VAL A 137 2.09 -10.09 7.45
C VAL A 137 2.42 -11.59 7.69
N PRO A 138 2.81 -12.04 8.90
CA PRO A 138 3.04 -13.47 9.18
C PRO A 138 1.86 -14.41 9.01
N ASP A 139 0.64 -13.90 8.80
CA ASP A 139 -0.54 -14.70 8.48
C ASP A 139 -0.80 -14.76 6.96
N TRP A 140 0.04 -14.12 6.14
CA TRP A 140 -0.11 -13.98 4.69
C TRP A 140 1.18 -14.25 3.91
N ASP A 141 2.28 -14.59 4.60
CA ASP A 141 3.61 -14.67 4.01
C ASP A 141 3.92 -16.05 3.41
N GLU A 142 3.07 -17.05 3.62
CA GLU A 142 3.15 -18.35 2.94
C GLU A 142 1.88 -18.66 2.13
N PRO A 143 1.98 -19.19 0.89
CA PRO A 143 0.81 -19.39 0.02
C PRO A 143 -0.14 -20.48 0.54
N THR A 144 0.27 -21.22 1.56
CA THR A 144 -0.52 -22.23 2.27
C THR A 144 -1.16 -21.73 3.56
N ASP A 145 -0.95 -20.46 3.95
CA ASP A 145 -1.54 -19.91 5.16
C ASP A 145 -3.07 -20.04 5.17
N ALA A 146 -3.63 -20.27 6.37
CA ALA A 146 -5.06 -20.49 6.56
C ALA A 146 -5.92 -19.28 6.14
N THR A 147 -5.34 -18.09 6.09
CA THR A 147 -5.99 -16.88 5.57
C THR A 147 -6.41 -17.06 4.11
N TYR A 148 -5.56 -17.69 3.29
CA TYR A 148 -5.87 -17.97 1.88
C TYR A 148 -6.96 -19.04 1.72
N ALA A 149 -6.98 -20.07 2.57
CA ALA A 149 -8.09 -21.03 2.60
C ALA A 149 -9.42 -20.34 2.92
N THR A 150 -9.42 -19.41 3.88
CA THR A 150 -10.59 -18.59 4.22
C THR A 150 -11.03 -17.74 3.02
N VAL A 151 -10.10 -17.09 2.31
CA VAL A 151 -10.40 -16.32 1.09
C VAL A 151 -11.05 -17.21 0.03
N ARG A 152 -10.46 -18.37 -0.26
CA ARG A 152 -10.97 -19.32 -1.25
C ARG A 152 -12.38 -19.80 -0.90
N ASP A 153 -12.55 -20.34 0.29
CA ASP A 153 -13.73 -21.12 0.66
C ASP A 153 -14.89 -20.23 1.13
N GLN A 154 -14.58 -19.11 1.79
CA GLN A 154 -15.58 -18.29 2.48
C GLN A 154 -15.76 -16.89 1.87
N ARG A 155 -14.95 -16.49 0.89
CA ARG A 155 -15.07 -15.17 0.23
C ARG A 155 -15.31 -15.32 -1.27
N LEU A 156 -14.39 -15.98 -1.97
CA LEU A 156 -14.45 -16.15 -3.43
C LEU A 156 -15.59 -17.08 -3.83
N THR A 157 -15.68 -18.26 -3.21
CA THR A 157 -16.71 -19.27 -3.52
C THR A 157 -18.13 -18.73 -3.32
N LEU A 158 -18.37 -17.93 -2.27
CA LEU A 158 -19.67 -17.30 -2.02
C LEU A 158 -20.12 -16.33 -3.13
N LEU A 159 -19.16 -15.75 -3.85
CA LEU A 159 -19.42 -14.83 -4.96
C LEU A 159 -19.31 -15.52 -6.34
N GLY A 160 -19.17 -16.85 -6.37
CA GLY A 160 -19.09 -17.64 -7.59
C GLY A 160 -17.84 -17.37 -8.43
N VAL A 161 -16.76 -16.92 -7.79
CA VAL A 161 -15.46 -16.66 -8.44
C VAL A 161 -14.35 -17.51 -7.83
N THR A 162 -13.23 -17.64 -8.55
CA THR A 162 -12.09 -18.48 -8.14
C THR A 162 -10.82 -17.67 -7.95
N GLU A 163 -9.83 -18.27 -7.30
CA GLU A 163 -8.49 -17.68 -7.14
C GLU A 163 -7.80 -17.43 -8.47
N ALA A 164 -8.11 -18.24 -9.49
CA ALA A 164 -7.60 -18.06 -10.84
C ALA A 164 -8.13 -16.79 -11.53
N GLN A 165 -9.21 -16.18 -11.01
CA GLN A 165 -9.76 -14.92 -11.54
C GLN A 165 -9.23 -13.67 -10.83
N VAL A 166 -8.47 -13.83 -9.73
CA VAL A 166 -7.85 -12.73 -8.98
C VAL A 166 -6.76 -12.10 -9.82
N GLN A 167 -6.95 -10.82 -10.16
CA GLN A 167 -6.05 -10.05 -11.02
C GLN A 167 -5.55 -8.76 -10.37
N VAL A 168 -6.26 -8.27 -9.36
CA VAL A 168 -5.95 -7.01 -8.67
C VAL A 168 -6.08 -7.22 -7.16
N VAL A 169 -5.15 -6.66 -6.39
CA VAL A 169 -5.25 -6.61 -4.93
C VAL A 169 -5.15 -5.17 -4.43
N TRP A 170 -6.00 -4.79 -3.48
CA TRP A 170 -5.73 -3.65 -2.60
C TRP A 170 -5.14 -4.16 -1.29
N LEU A 171 -3.91 -3.75 -1.01
CA LEU A 171 -3.13 -4.24 0.12
C LEU A 171 -2.96 -3.15 1.18
N LYS A 172 -3.38 -3.44 2.41
CA LYS A 172 -3.18 -2.55 3.56
C LYS A 172 -2.83 -3.35 4.80
N GLN A 173 -1.61 -3.14 5.32
CA GLN A 173 -1.10 -3.83 6.51
C GLN A 173 -0.56 -2.87 7.57
N ALA A 174 -0.53 -3.37 8.80
CA ALA A 174 0.12 -2.76 9.96
C ALA A 174 0.46 -3.87 10.96
N THR A 175 1.39 -3.60 11.88
CA THR A 175 1.77 -4.57 12.93
C THR A 175 1.19 -4.15 14.28
N PRO A 176 0.54 -5.04 15.04
CA PRO A 176 0.07 -4.76 16.40
C PRO A 176 1.23 -4.61 17.39
N GLY A 177 1.09 -3.74 18.39
CA GLY A 177 2.07 -3.53 19.45
C GLY A 177 3.48 -3.14 18.97
N PRO A 178 3.64 -2.22 18.00
CA PRO A 178 4.96 -1.78 17.55
C PRO A 178 5.68 -1.03 18.69
N LYS A 179 7.02 -1.08 18.70
CA LYS A 179 7.85 -0.63 19.83
C LYS A 179 8.95 0.35 19.42
N VAL A 180 9.50 0.21 18.22
CA VAL A 180 10.71 0.90 17.80
C VAL A 180 10.42 1.80 16.61
N SER A 181 10.45 3.11 16.83
CA SER A 181 10.22 4.11 15.78
C SER A 181 11.50 4.43 15.00
N LEU A 182 11.34 5.04 13.83
CA LEU A 182 12.47 5.58 13.07
C LEU A 182 13.28 6.62 13.89
N PRO A 183 14.58 6.80 13.63
CA PRO A 183 15.39 6.16 12.58
C PRO A 183 16.16 4.92 13.07
N ALA A 184 15.77 4.32 14.20
CA ALA A 184 16.49 3.17 14.75
C ALA A 184 16.63 2.04 13.70
N ALA A 185 17.77 1.36 13.70
CA ALA A 185 18.11 0.38 12.66
C ALA A 185 17.13 -0.81 12.61
N ASP A 186 16.50 -1.10 13.73
CA ASP A 186 15.49 -2.14 13.97
C ASP A 186 14.06 -1.58 14.05
N ALA A 187 13.81 -0.37 13.53
CA ALA A 187 12.49 0.24 13.54
C ALA A 187 11.43 -0.65 12.86
N ASP A 188 10.23 -0.67 13.44
CA ASP A 188 9.09 -1.46 12.97
C ASP A 188 8.71 -1.16 11.50
N ALA A 189 8.94 0.08 11.03
CA ALA A 189 8.73 0.45 9.63
C ALA A 189 9.59 -0.38 8.66
N TYR A 190 10.82 -0.75 9.05
CA TYR A 190 11.67 -1.63 8.24
C TYR A 190 11.17 -3.07 8.24
N THR A 191 10.69 -3.56 9.39
CA THR A 191 10.06 -4.88 9.50
C THR A 191 8.81 -4.99 8.62
N ILE A 192 7.96 -3.95 8.62
CA ILE A 192 6.79 -3.89 7.73
C ILE A 192 7.23 -3.87 6.26
N ALA A 193 8.26 -3.09 5.89
CA ALA A 193 8.73 -3.03 4.50
C ALA A 193 9.27 -4.39 4.01
N ALA A 194 10.06 -5.08 4.82
CA ALA A 194 10.55 -6.43 4.51
C ALA A 194 9.39 -7.42 4.37
N GLY A 195 8.47 -7.40 5.33
CA GLY A 195 7.30 -8.25 5.37
C GLY A 195 6.36 -8.05 4.18
N LEU A 196 6.09 -6.81 3.78
CA LEU A 196 5.32 -6.50 2.58
C LEU A 196 5.99 -7.05 1.32
N GLY A 197 7.33 -7.02 1.27
CA GLY A 197 8.11 -7.63 0.18
C GLY A 197 7.87 -9.13 0.06
N THR A 198 7.87 -9.86 1.18
CA THR A 198 7.51 -11.28 1.21
C THR A 198 6.06 -11.48 0.78
N LEU A 199 5.13 -10.74 1.38
CA LEU A 199 3.69 -10.86 1.12
C LEU A 199 3.38 -10.69 -0.38
N VAL A 200 3.92 -9.68 -1.07
CA VAL A 200 3.61 -9.48 -2.51
C VAL A 200 4.16 -10.58 -3.41
N ARG A 201 5.29 -11.22 -3.04
CA ARG A 201 5.77 -12.43 -3.73
C ARG A 201 4.85 -13.62 -3.46
N THR A 202 4.41 -13.77 -2.22
CA THR A 202 3.46 -14.82 -1.83
C THR A 202 2.13 -14.68 -2.58
N LEU A 203 1.62 -13.45 -2.72
CA LEU A 203 0.45 -13.18 -3.56
C LEU A 203 0.68 -13.56 -5.02
N LYS A 204 1.89 -13.34 -5.58
CA LYS A 204 2.22 -13.74 -6.95
C LYS A 204 2.16 -15.27 -7.12
N THR A 205 2.66 -16.00 -6.13
CA THR A 205 2.59 -17.47 -6.10
C THR A 205 1.16 -17.97 -5.92
N ARG A 206 0.38 -17.33 -5.04
CA ARG A 206 -0.99 -17.76 -4.72
C ARG A 206 -1.97 -17.51 -5.86
N TYR A 207 -1.88 -16.35 -6.50
CA TYR A 207 -2.83 -15.90 -7.51
C TYR A 207 -2.17 -15.85 -8.89
N PRO A 208 -2.34 -16.88 -9.74
CA PRO A 208 -1.54 -17.06 -10.95
C PRO A 208 -1.74 -15.92 -11.97
N ASN A 209 -2.94 -15.31 -11.99
CA ASN A 209 -3.28 -14.22 -12.90
C ASN A 209 -3.12 -12.81 -12.29
N LEU A 210 -2.56 -12.68 -11.09
CA LEU A 210 -2.36 -11.38 -10.44
C LEU A 210 -1.43 -10.48 -11.25
N GLN A 211 -1.95 -9.29 -11.60
CA GLN A 211 -1.27 -8.26 -12.37
C GLN A 211 -0.86 -7.07 -11.50
N LEU A 212 -1.81 -6.54 -10.71
CA LEU A 212 -1.68 -5.25 -10.03
C LEU A 212 -1.88 -5.40 -8.52
N VAL A 213 -1.04 -4.73 -7.73
CA VAL A 213 -1.28 -4.52 -6.30
C VAL A 213 -1.19 -3.03 -6.00
N PHE A 214 -2.27 -2.48 -5.47
CA PHE A 214 -2.34 -1.10 -5.00
C PHE A 214 -2.19 -1.07 -3.49
N LEU A 215 -1.17 -0.36 -3.00
CA LEU A 215 -0.86 -0.29 -1.58
C LEU A 215 -1.38 0.99 -0.93
N SER A 216 -1.95 0.87 0.26
CA SER A 216 -2.26 2.00 1.13
C SER A 216 -1.63 1.79 2.51
N SER A 217 -1.19 2.88 3.13
CA SER A 217 -0.76 2.90 4.53
C SER A 217 -1.96 3.03 5.48
N ARG A 218 -1.69 2.98 6.79
CA ARG A 218 -2.68 3.29 7.83
C ARG A 218 -3.25 4.70 7.67
N ILE A 219 -4.49 4.89 8.15
CA ILE A 219 -5.03 6.21 8.49
C ILE A 219 -4.33 6.74 9.75
N TYR A 220 -4.67 7.96 10.19
CA TYR A 220 -4.10 8.57 11.40
C TYR A 220 -4.22 7.67 12.64
N GLY A 221 -3.14 7.56 13.43
CA GLY A 221 -3.12 6.73 14.64
C GLY A 221 -3.09 7.52 15.95
N GLY A 222 -3.25 8.84 15.91
CA GLY A 222 -2.94 9.70 17.06
C GLY A 222 -3.97 9.67 18.19
N TYR A 223 -5.14 9.07 17.95
CA TYR A 223 -6.15 8.85 18.98
C TYR A 223 -5.98 7.49 19.69
N ALA A 224 -5.25 6.55 19.09
CA ALA A 224 -4.99 5.25 19.70
C ALA A 224 -4.06 5.39 20.91
N ALA A 225 -4.34 4.68 22.00
CA ALA A 225 -3.48 4.73 23.18
C ALA A 225 -2.11 4.06 22.91
N SER A 226 -1.07 4.54 23.59
CA SER A 226 0.26 3.94 23.50
C SER A 226 0.24 2.47 23.95
N GLY A 227 1.01 1.61 23.30
CA GLY A 227 1.06 0.16 23.59
C GLY A 227 -0.17 -0.64 23.13
N THR A 228 -1.11 -0.03 22.40
CA THR A 228 -2.25 -0.72 21.78
C THR A 228 -1.89 -1.29 20.41
N LEU A 229 -2.88 -1.48 19.54
CA LEU A 229 -2.72 -2.03 18.20
C LEU A 229 -1.63 -1.30 17.41
N ASN A 230 -1.81 -0.08 16.91
CA ASN A 230 -0.70 0.60 16.20
C ASN A 230 -0.90 2.13 16.20
N PRO A 231 -0.43 2.84 17.26
CA PRO A 231 -0.60 4.28 17.41
C PRO A 231 0.43 5.09 16.60
N GLU A 232 0.41 6.41 16.70
CA GLU A 232 1.53 7.24 16.24
C GLU A 232 2.80 7.01 17.09
N PRO A 233 4.02 7.09 16.50
CA PRO A 233 4.31 7.45 15.11
C PRO A 233 4.18 6.28 14.13
N PHE A 234 3.87 5.07 14.59
CA PHE A 234 3.92 3.86 13.76
C PHE A 234 2.88 3.84 12.62
N ALA A 235 1.71 4.43 12.87
CA ALA A 235 0.70 4.62 11.81
C ALA A 235 1.24 5.51 10.69
N TYR A 236 1.84 6.65 11.01
CA TYR A 236 2.53 7.51 10.04
C TYR A 236 3.72 6.80 9.37
N GLU A 237 4.56 6.12 10.15
CA GLU A 237 5.78 5.46 9.66
C GLU A 237 5.48 4.24 8.76
N SER A 238 4.28 3.65 8.85
CA SER A 238 3.81 2.65 7.88
C SER A 238 3.73 3.22 6.44
N GLY A 239 3.57 4.53 6.28
CA GLY A 239 3.67 5.20 4.99
C GLY A 239 5.06 5.07 4.37
N PHE A 240 6.12 5.18 5.17
CA PHE A 240 7.49 4.97 4.68
C PHE A 240 7.73 3.51 4.30
N ALA A 241 7.15 2.55 5.03
CA ALA A 241 7.25 1.14 4.67
C ALA A 241 6.69 0.85 3.27
N VAL A 242 5.50 1.40 2.96
CA VAL A 242 4.89 1.29 1.62
C VAL A 242 5.72 2.04 0.57
N LYS A 243 6.17 3.26 0.88
CA LYS A 243 7.05 4.04 -0.01
C LYS A 243 8.27 3.22 -0.42
N TRP A 244 9.01 2.70 0.55
CA TRP A 244 10.24 1.96 0.29
C TRP A 244 10.01 0.68 -0.51
N LEU A 245 8.89 -0.02 -0.31
CA LEU A 245 8.54 -1.18 -1.15
C LEU A 245 8.34 -0.78 -2.62
N VAL A 246 7.55 0.28 -2.87
CA VAL A 246 7.29 0.75 -4.23
C VAL A 246 8.58 1.28 -4.86
N GLU A 247 9.38 2.04 -4.13
CA GLU A 247 10.68 2.52 -4.61
C GLU A 247 11.66 1.39 -4.89
N ALA A 248 11.66 0.32 -4.08
CA ALA A 248 12.46 -0.86 -4.32
C ALA A 248 12.10 -1.52 -5.65
N GLN A 249 10.80 -1.69 -5.95
CA GLN A 249 10.38 -2.23 -7.24
C GLN A 249 10.70 -1.29 -8.40
N VAL A 250 10.50 0.02 -8.24
CA VAL A 250 10.87 1.04 -9.25
C VAL A 250 12.36 0.93 -9.59
N ARG A 251 13.22 0.83 -8.57
CA ARG A 251 14.68 0.72 -8.75
C ARG A 251 15.09 -0.58 -9.41
N GLN A 252 14.43 -1.69 -9.06
CA GLN A 252 14.67 -2.99 -9.68
C GLN A 252 14.24 -2.99 -11.15
N GLY A 253 13.09 -2.40 -11.49
CA GLY A 253 12.50 -2.56 -12.81
C GLY A 253 12.39 -4.04 -13.17
N THR A 254 12.78 -4.42 -14.39
CA THR A 254 12.73 -5.82 -14.86
C THR A 254 14.06 -6.56 -14.76
N SER A 255 15.17 -5.87 -14.44
CA SER A 255 16.53 -6.44 -14.55
C SER A 255 17.48 -6.08 -13.41
N GLY A 256 17.09 -5.18 -12.50
CA GLY A 256 17.90 -4.79 -11.36
C GLY A 256 18.02 -5.89 -10.31
N PRO A 257 19.03 -5.81 -9.43
CA PRO A 257 19.24 -6.79 -8.37
C PRO A 257 18.14 -6.71 -7.30
N PRO A 258 17.81 -7.83 -6.61
CA PRO A 258 16.88 -7.82 -5.48
C PRO A 258 17.21 -6.72 -4.46
N ASP A 259 16.17 -6.10 -3.88
CA ASP A 259 16.35 -5.11 -2.82
C ASP A 259 16.77 -5.82 -1.52
N PRO A 260 17.78 -5.32 -0.79
CA PRO A 260 18.33 -6.01 0.37
C PRO A 260 17.34 -6.18 1.52
N ARG A 261 16.26 -5.39 1.57
CA ARG A 261 15.23 -5.48 2.60
C ARG A 261 13.96 -6.15 2.08
N ALA A 262 13.48 -5.67 0.94
CA ALA A 262 12.20 -6.13 0.41
C ALA A 262 12.32 -7.41 -0.45
N GLY A 263 13.52 -7.80 -0.88
CA GLY A 263 13.78 -8.96 -1.72
C GLY A 263 13.56 -8.70 -3.22
N ASP A 264 13.44 -9.77 -4.00
CA ASP A 264 13.16 -9.68 -5.45
C ASP A 264 11.71 -9.21 -5.66
N LEU A 265 11.55 -8.16 -6.44
CA LEU A 265 10.27 -7.52 -6.74
C LEU A 265 10.09 -7.31 -8.24
N ARG A 266 10.90 -7.92 -9.11
CA ARG A 266 10.79 -7.71 -10.56
C ARG A 266 9.35 -7.98 -11.05
N PRO A 267 8.65 -6.97 -11.62
CA PRO A 267 7.24 -7.08 -12.00
C PRO A 267 7.01 -8.23 -13.00
N GLY A 268 6.02 -9.07 -12.72
CA GLY A 268 5.66 -10.22 -13.56
C GLY A 268 6.58 -11.43 -13.42
N ILE A 269 7.70 -11.31 -12.71
CA ILE A 269 8.66 -12.39 -12.46
C ILE A 269 8.53 -12.87 -11.01
N ALA A 270 8.91 -12.01 -10.06
CA ALA A 270 8.90 -12.35 -8.63
C ALA A 270 7.67 -11.79 -7.90
N ALA A 271 7.16 -10.64 -8.35
CA ALA A 271 6.03 -9.94 -7.74
C ALA A 271 5.09 -9.40 -8.83
N PRO A 272 3.81 -9.11 -8.51
CA PRO A 272 2.96 -8.29 -9.38
C PRO A 272 3.51 -6.86 -9.50
N TRP A 273 2.98 -6.08 -10.44
CA TRP A 273 3.29 -4.66 -10.49
C TRP A 273 2.66 -3.93 -9.30
N LEU A 274 3.46 -3.13 -8.60
CA LEU A 274 3.12 -2.44 -7.37
C LEU A 274 3.03 -0.94 -7.61
N ALA A 275 2.00 -0.31 -7.06
CA ALA A 275 1.94 1.14 -6.96
C ALA A 275 1.17 1.55 -5.72
N TRP A 276 1.25 2.83 -5.38
CA TRP A 276 0.33 3.41 -4.42
C TRP A 276 -1.11 3.30 -4.93
N GLY A 277 -1.99 2.82 -4.05
CA GLY A 277 -3.40 3.20 -4.06
C GLY A 277 -3.56 4.61 -3.46
N PRO A 278 -4.74 4.97 -2.93
CA PRO A 278 -4.86 6.22 -2.20
C PRO A 278 -3.94 6.21 -0.96
N TYR A 279 -3.19 7.29 -0.76
CA TYR A 279 -2.46 7.54 0.48
C TYR A 279 -3.43 8.10 1.53
N LEU A 280 -3.63 7.36 2.63
CA LEU A 280 -4.75 7.57 3.55
C LEU A 280 -4.40 8.39 4.79
N TRP A 281 -3.13 8.67 5.04
CA TRP A 281 -2.70 9.35 6.25
C TRP A 281 -2.78 10.87 6.11
N ALA A 282 -3.30 11.53 7.14
CA ALA A 282 -3.22 12.98 7.38
C ALA A 282 -3.05 13.22 8.89
N ASN A 283 -2.54 14.39 9.29
CA ASN A 283 -2.18 14.63 10.69
C ASN A 283 -3.38 15.06 11.54
N GLY A 284 -4.27 14.12 11.85
CA GLY A 284 -5.47 14.40 12.64
C GLY A 284 -6.31 15.50 11.99
N THR A 285 -6.64 16.54 12.76
CA THR A 285 -7.41 17.69 12.29
C THR A 285 -6.59 18.71 11.49
N THR A 286 -5.27 18.54 11.39
CA THR A 286 -4.44 19.37 10.52
C THR A 286 -4.64 18.90 9.08
N PRO A 287 -5.21 19.75 8.19
CA PRO A 287 -5.52 19.32 6.84
C PRO A 287 -4.25 19.01 6.05
N ARG A 288 -4.28 17.88 5.34
CA ARG A 288 -3.37 17.64 4.22
C ARG A 288 -3.65 18.64 3.09
N SER A 289 -2.71 18.83 2.17
CA SER A 289 -2.84 19.75 1.03
C SER A 289 -4.12 19.58 0.20
N ASP A 290 -4.72 18.39 0.18
CA ASP A 290 -5.99 18.09 -0.49
C ASP A 290 -7.23 18.18 0.42
N GLY A 291 -7.06 18.68 1.64
CA GLY A 291 -8.11 18.87 2.63
C GLY A 291 -8.44 17.64 3.48
N LEU A 292 -7.75 16.50 3.31
CA LEU A 292 -7.99 15.32 4.15
C LEU A 292 -7.69 15.62 5.62
N THR A 293 -8.65 15.32 6.50
CA THR A 293 -8.50 15.31 7.96
C THR A 293 -9.10 14.06 8.59
N TRP A 294 -8.63 13.77 9.80
CA TRP A 294 -9.11 12.73 10.69
C TRP A 294 -9.53 13.36 12.01
N VAL A 295 -10.82 13.32 12.32
CA VAL A 295 -11.37 13.75 13.63
C VAL A 295 -11.53 12.54 14.55
N ALA A 296 -11.62 12.74 15.87
CA ALA A 296 -11.77 11.63 16.81
C ALA A 296 -13.01 10.74 16.51
N SER A 297 -14.13 11.34 16.06
CA SER A 297 -15.35 10.60 15.69
C SER A 297 -15.22 9.73 14.45
N ASP A 298 -14.13 9.89 13.67
CA ASP A 298 -13.80 8.99 12.57
C ASP A 298 -13.34 7.62 13.07
N PHE A 299 -13.04 7.47 14.36
CA PHE A 299 -12.57 6.23 14.98
C PHE A 299 -13.61 5.64 15.93
N ALA A 300 -13.57 4.32 16.08
CA ALA A 300 -14.39 3.59 17.03
C ALA A 300 -13.92 3.86 18.47
N SER A 301 -14.60 3.28 19.45
CA SER A 301 -14.28 3.47 20.88
C SER A 301 -12.88 3.01 21.30
N ASP A 302 -12.23 2.16 20.51
CA ASP A 302 -10.83 1.74 20.72
C ASP A 302 -9.80 2.72 20.11
N ASN A 303 -10.28 3.78 19.47
CA ASN A 303 -9.50 4.80 18.78
C ASN A 303 -8.50 4.28 17.73
N THR A 304 -8.62 3.02 17.32
CA THR A 304 -7.79 2.40 16.29
C THR A 304 -8.61 2.08 15.05
N HIS A 305 -9.75 1.41 15.23
CA HIS A 305 -10.55 0.99 14.11
C HIS A 305 -11.31 2.18 13.53
N PRO A 306 -11.41 2.28 12.19
CA PRO A 306 -12.24 3.30 11.58
C PRO A 306 -13.71 3.06 11.93
N ASN A 307 -14.42 4.13 12.30
CA ASN A 307 -15.87 4.19 12.40
C ASN A 307 -16.48 4.53 11.03
N THR A 308 -17.81 4.63 10.94
CA THR A 308 -18.55 4.90 9.69
C THR A 308 -17.99 6.08 8.91
N GLY A 309 -17.69 7.21 9.57
CA GLY A 309 -17.11 8.40 8.93
C GLY A 309 -15.77 8.13 8.22
N ALA A 310 -14.85 7.42 8.90
CA ALA A 310 -13.59 7.03 8.26
C ALA A 310 -13.77 6.04 7.13
N ARG A 311 -14.60 5.02 7.32
CA ARG A 311 -14.88 4.01 6.29
C ARG A 311 -15.45 4.67 5.03
N GLN A 312 -16.31 5.67 5.20
CA GLN A 312 -16.84 6.49 4.11
C GLN A 312 -15.76 7.30 3.39
N LYS A 313 -14.90 8.01 4.14
CA LYS A 313 -13.78 8.77 3.57
C LYS A 313 -12.84 7.88 2.76
N VAL A 314 -12.38 6.77 3.36
CA VAL A 314 -11.48 5.84 2.67
C VAL A 314 -12.16 5.20 1.46
N GLY A 315 -13.42 4.79 1.58
CA GLY A 315 -14.19 4.26 0.47
C GLY A 315 -14.29 5.23 -0.71
N ALA A 316 -14.52 6.52 -0.42
CA ALA A 316 -14.57 7.56 -1.44
C ALA A 316 -13.21 7.80 -2.09
N MET A 317 -12.12 7.78 -1.31
CA MET A 317 -10.75 7.90 -1.84
C MET A 317 -10.38 6.70 -2.74
N LEU A 318 -10.75 5.48 -2.35
CA LEU A 318 -10.54 4.28 -3.16
C LEU A 318 -11.36 4.32 -4.46
N LEU A 319 -12.63 4.70 -4.38
CA LEU A 319 -13.48 4.84 -5.57
C LEU A 319 -12.91 5.92 -6.51
N ALA A 320 -12.54 7.08 -5.99
CA ALA A 320 -11.90 8.13 -6.79
C ALA A 320 -10.62 7.62 -7.46
N PHE A 321 -9.73 6.96 -6.72
CA PHE A 321 -8.52 6.37 -7.26
C PHE A 321 -8.82 5.37 -8.40
N MET A 322 -9.77 4.46 -8.21
CA MET A 322 -10.10 3.46 -9.24
C MET A 322 -10.69 4.09 -10.50
N LYS A 323 -11.44 5.19 -10.37
CA LYS A 323 -12.04 5.91 -11.50
C LYS A 323 -11.05 6.80 -12.26
N THR A 324 -10.00 7.31 -11.60
CA THR A 324 -9.08 8.28 -12.22
C THR A 324 -7.71 7.70 -12.56
N SER A 325 -7.27 6.66 -11.85
CA SER A 325 -5.95 6.07 -12.04
C SER A 325 -5.79 5.52 -13.46
N PRO A 326 -4.70 5.85 -14.17
CA PRO A 326 -4.44 5.32 -15.50
C PRO A 326 -4.21 3.80 -15.49
N PHE A 327 -4.00 3.20 -14.31
CA PHE A 327 -3.77 1.76 -14.12
C PHE A 327 -5.04 0.99 -13.74
N ALA A 328 -6.14 1.69 -13.41
CA ALA A 328 -7.38 1.08 -12.93
C ALA A 328 -8.60 1.40 -13.79
N ARG A 329 -8.75 2.66 -14.22
CA ARG A 329 -9.99 3.17 -14.83
C ARG A 329 -10.45 2.36 -16.04
N CYS A 330 -9.51 1.82 -16.82
CA CYS A 330 -9.80 1.16 -18.08
C CYS A 330 -10.49 -0.20 -17.93
N TRP A 331 -10.28 -0.92 -16.82
CA TRP A 331 -10.96 -2.18 -16.52
C TRP A 331 -12.04 -2.04 -15.43
N PHE A 332 -11.93 -1.02 -14.56
CA PHE A 332 -12.86 -0.76 -13.47
C PHE A 332 -14.19 -0.12 -13.93
N LEU A 333 -14.14 0.74 -14.95
CA LEU A 333 -15.31 1.46 -15.47
C LEU A 333 -16.03 0.70 -16.58
N SER A 334 -17.35 0.84 -16.63
CA SER A 334 -18.16 0.36 -17.75
C SER A 334 -17.75 1.06 -19.04
N GLY A 335 -17.45 0.28 -20.09
CA GLY A 335 -16.96 0.83 -21.36
C GLY A 335 -15.53 1.37 -21.31
N GLY A 336 -14.78 1.13 -20.22
CA GLY A 336 -13.36 1.44 -20.17
C GLY A 336 -12.57 0.65 -21.23
N VAL A 337 -11.54 1.28 -21.78
CA VAL A 337 -10.65 0.69 -22.79
C VAL A 337 -9.21 0.81 -22.31
N CYS A 338 -8.58 -0.35 -22.14
CA CYS A 338 -7.14 -0.50 -21.99
C CYS A 338 -6.57 -0.80 -23.40
#